data_AF-A0A1Z4V9F9-F1
#
_entry.id   AF-A0A1Z4V9F9-F1
#
_cell.length_a   1.000
_cell.length_b   1.000
_cell.length_c   1.000
_cell.angle_alpha   90.00
_cell.angle_beta   90.00
_cell.angle_gamma   90.00
#
_symmetry.space_group_name_H-M   'P 1'
#
loop_
_entity.id
_entity.type
_entity.pdbx_description
1 polymer ?
#
loop_
_entity_poly.entity_id
_entity_poly.type
_entity_poly.pdbx_seq_one_letter_code
_entity_poly.pdbx_strand_id
1 'polypeptide(L)'
;MGLVLATGIAAGFHLNVPTIGAIPQSLPLPQGIPHWNDFSVIRELINPALALAALGSIESLLSAVVADGMTVSEKHNSDRELIGQGLANIIVSFFGSIPATGAIARTAVNVRSGGKT
;
A
#
# COMPACT_ATOMS: atom_id res chain seq x y z
N MET A 1 7.03 1.09 19.63
CA MET A 1 7.63 1.85 20.75
C MET A 1 7.92 3.30 20.38
N GLY A 2 8.69 3.58 19.32
CA GLY A 2 9.02 4.97 18.92
C GLY A 2 7.81 5.89 18.76
N LEU A 3 6.78 5.47 18.00
CA LEU A 3 5.53 6.23 17.84
C LEU A 3 4.84 6.52 19.19
N VAL A 4 4.67 5.49 20.04
CA VAL A 4 4.01 5.61 21.35
C VAL A 4 4.76 6.57 22.27
N LEU A 5 6.10 6.47 22.33
CA LEU A 5 6.92 7.36 23.15
C LEU A 5 6.88 8.80 22.64
N ALA A 6 7.01 9.00 21.32
CA ALA A 6 6.95 10.32 20.73
C ALA A 6 5.58 10.99 20.98
N THR A 7 4.48 10.24 20.78
CA THR A 7 3.12 10.72 21.10
C THR A 7 2.96 11.01 22.59
N GLY A 8 3.46 10.13 23.47
CA GLY A 8 3.38 10.32 24.92
C GLY A 8 4.15 11.55 25.42
N ILE A 9 5.36 11.80 24.89
CA ILE A 9 6.16 12.99 25.20
C ILE A 9 5.46 14.25 24.68
N ALA A 10 5.03 14.25 23.41
CA ALA A 10 4.36 15.40 22.82
C ALA A 10 3.07 15.77 23.58
N ALA A 11 2.29 14.76 23.97
CA ALA A 11 1.07 14.96 24.76
C ALA A 11 1.37 15.41 26.21
N GLY A 12 2.33 14.78 26.89
CA GLY A 12 2.66 15.09 28.29
C GLY A 12 3.26 16.47 28.48
N PHE A 13 4.09 16.92 27.54
CA PHE A 13 4.74 18.25 27.58
C PHE A 13 3.97 19.33 26.81
N HIS A 14 2.78 19.03 26.28
CA HIS A 14 1.96 19.95 25.49
C HIS A 14 2.75 20.65 24.37
N LEU A 15 3.59 19.88 23.67
CA LEU A 15 4.43 20.42 22.60
C LEU A 15 3.55 20.89 21.44
N ASN A 16 3.83 22.08 20.91
CA ASN A 16 3.11 22.64 19.76
C ASN A 16 3.58 21.95 18.45
N VAL A 17 3.09 20.73 18.22
CA VAL A 17 3.33 19.96 17.01
C VAL A 17 2.01 19.66 16.29
N PRO A 18 1.99 19.60 14.95
CA PRO A 18 0.82 19.15 14.21
C PRO A 18 0.41 17.74 14.66
N THR A 19 -0.84 17.59 15.08
CA THR A 19 -1.38 16.30 15.51
C THR A 19 -2.27 15.69 14.43
N ILE A 20 -2.29 14.36 14.37
CA ILE A 20 -3.25 13.63 13.55
C ILE A 20 -4.63 13.80 14.18
N GLY A 21 -5.59 14.29 13.39
CA GLY A 21 -6.97 14.50 13.82
C GLY A 21 -7.75 13.20 14.04
N ALA A 22 -9.07 13.31 14.13
CA ALA A 22 -9.94 12.16 14.33
C ALA A 22 -9.82 11.18 13.15
N ILE A 23 -9.62 9.90 13.48
CA ILE A 23 -9.60 8.80 12.50
C ILE A 23 -11.02 8.23 12.39
N PRO A 24 -11.62 8.19 11.19
CA PRO A 24 -12.94 7.60 10.98
C PRO A 24 -13.02 6.17 11.54
N GLN A 25 -14.07 5.87 12.31
CA GLN A 25 -14.28 4.55 12.91
C GLN A 25 -15.16 3.62 12.05
N SER A 26 -15.73 4.15 10.96
CA SER A 26 -16.56 3.40 10.02
C SER A 26 -15.77 2.96 8.80
N LEU A 27 -16.18 1.86 8.16
CA LEU A 27 -15.67 1.49 6.85
C LEU A 27 -16.05 2.56 5.80
N PRO A 28 -15.13 2.91 4.88
CA PRO A 28 -15.47 3.77 3.76
C PRO A 28 -16.52 3.07 2.89
N LEU A 29 -17.55 3.80 2.50
CA LEU A 29 -18.48 3.34 1.47
C LEU A 29 -17.82 3.49 0.10
N PRO A 30 -18.19 2.66 -0.90
CA PRO A 30 -17.75 2.86 -2.27
C PRO A 30 -18.10 4.28 -2.74
N GLN A 31 -17.08 5.08 -2.96
CA GLN A 31 -17.15 6.37 -3.62
C GLN A 31 -17.26 6.07 -5.12
N GLY A 32 -18.31 6.58 -5.77
CA GLY A 32 -18.47 6.44 -7.22
C GLY A 32 -17.24 7.01 -7.95
N ILE A 33 -17.01 6.58 -9.19
CA ILE A 33 -15.84 7.02 -9.97
C ILE A 33 -15.97 8.52 -10.31
N PRO A 34 -15.13 9.41 -9.76
CA PRO A 34 -15.20 10.82 -10.07
C PRO A 34 -14.74 11.07 -11.51
N HIS A 35 -15.42 11.96 -12.23
CA HIS A 35 -14.90 12.58 -13.46
C HIS A 35 -14.61 11.65 -14.67
N TRP A 36 -15.22 10.46 -14.77
CA TRP A 36 -15.05 9.58 -15.96
C TRP A 36 -15.42 10.26 -17.29
N ASN A 37 -16.30 11.25 -17.24
CA ASN A 37 -16.75 12.00 -18.42
C ASN A 37 -15.72 13.03 -18.91
N ASP A 38 -14.66 13.29 -18.14
CA ASP A 38 -13.61 14.23 -18.50
C ASP A 38 -12.36 13.51 -19.01
N PHE A 39 -12.29 13.37 -20.33
CA PHE A 39 -11.15 12.72 -20.99
C PHE A 39 -9.83 13.48 -20.80
N SER A 40 -9.88 14.77 -20.44
CA SER A 40 -8.66 15.55 -20.17
C SER A 40 -7.92 15.03 -18.94
N VAL A 41 -8.65 14.65 -17.89
CA VAL A 41 -8.10 14.08 -16.65
C VAL A 41 -7.38 12.76 -16.93
N ILE A 42 -7.95 11.89 -17.78
CA ILE A 42 -7.31 10.64 -18.16
C ILE A 42 -5.98 10.91 -18.87
N ARG A 43 -5.96 11.88 -19.80
CA ARG A 43 -4.74 12.25 -20.54
C ARG A 43 -3.66 12.84 -19.64
N GLU A 44 -4.04 13.60 -18.62
CA GLU A 44 -3.09 14.16 -17.65
C GLU A 44 -2.55 13.09 -16.69
N LEU A 45 -3.39 12.14 -16.28
CA LEU A 45 -3.04 11.16 -15.27
C LEU A 45 -2.47 9.84 -15.82
N ILE A 46 -2.57 9.56 -17.12
CA ILE A 46 -2.09 8.30 -17.68
C ILE A 46 -0.58 8.10 -17.48
N ASN A 47 0.22 9.15 -17.69
CA ASN A 47 1.67 9.10 -17.52
C ASN A 47 2.08 8.84 -16.06
N PRO A 48 1.62 9.62 -15.06
CA PRO A 48 1.94 9.32 -13.66
C PRO A 48 1.34 7.99 -13.19
N ALA A 49 0.16 7.59 -13.68
CA ALA A 49 -0.43 6.28 -13.35
C ALA A 49 0.44 5.12 -13.83
N LEU A 50 0.96 5.19 -15.07
CA LEU A 50 1.88 4.19 -15.60
C LEU A 50 3.20 4.15 -14.81
N ALA A 51 3.72 5.31 -14.43
CA ALA A 51 4.93 5.39 -13.60
C ALA A 51 4.73 4.73 -12.23
N LEU A 52 3.60 5.01 -11.56
CA LEU A 52 3.25 4.39 -10.28
C LEU A 52 2.99 2.89 -10.41
N ALA A 53 2.33 2.45 -11.49
CA ALA A 53 2.12 1.03 -11.75
C ALA A 53 3.45 0.30 -11.94
N ALA A 54 4.39 0.88 -12.68
CA ALA A 54 5.73 0.31 -12.87
C ALA A 54 6.51 0.26 -11.55
N LEU A 55 6.56 1.37 -10.80
CA LEU A 55 7.21 1.44 -9.49
C LEU A 55 6.64 0.39 -8.53
N GLY A 56 5.31 0.35 -8.41
CA GLY A 56 4.64 -0.59 -7.52
C GLY A 56 4.83 -2.04 -7.93
N SER A 57 4.87 -2.34 -9.23
CA SER A 57 5.15 -3.68 -9.75
C SER A 57 6.56 -4.13 -9.36
N ILE A 58 7.55 -3.25 -9.52
CA ILE A 58 8.95 -3.52 -9.15
C ILE A 58 9.06 -3.80 -7.65
N GLU A 59 8.41 -2.99 -6.81
CA GLU A 59 8.44 -3.19 -5.35
C GLU A 59 7.73 -4.48 -4.92
N SER A 60 6.59 -4.83 -5.54
CA SER A 60 5.89 -6.09 -5.25
C SER A 60 6.71 -7.30 -5.62
N LEU A 61 7.27 -7.30 -6.83
CA LEU A 61 8.15 -8.39 -7.28
C LEU A 61 9.42 -8.48 -6.43
N LEU A 62 10.02 -7.36 -6.03
CA LEU A 62 11.18 -7.38 -5.13
C LEU A 62 10.80 -7.97 -3.77
N SER A 63 9.66 -7.58 -3.22
CA SER A 63 9.13 -8.17 -1.98
C SER A 63 8.92 -9.68 -2.10
N ALA A 64 8.38 -10.14 -3.23
CA ALA A 64 8.15 -11.56 -3.48
C ALA A 64 9.46 -12.33 -3.64
N VAL A 65 10.45 -11.79 -4.36
CA VAL A 65 11.79 -12.39 -4.48
C VAL A 65 12.50 -12.49 -3.13
N VAL A 66 12.36 -11.48 -2.27
CA VAL A 66 12.91 -11.53 -0.89
C VAL A 66 12.22 -12.61 -0.07
N ALA A 67 10.90 -12.77 -0.20
CA ALA A 67 10.16 -13.84 0.47
C ALA A 67 10.62 -15.22 0.00
N ASP A 68 10.66 -15.44 -1.32
CA ASP A 68 11.12 -16.69 -1.94
C ASP A 68 12.51 -17.09 -1.45
N GLY A 69 13.45 -16.12 -1.40
CA GLY A 69 14.82 -16.34 -0.91
C GLY A 69 14.92 -16.67 0.59
N MET A 70 13.87 -16.43 1.36
CA MET A 70 13.77 -16.71 2.79
C MET A 70 13.01 -18.02 3.08
N THR A 71 12.28 -18.56 2.10
CA THR A 71 11.52 -19.82 2.20
C THR A 71 12.24 -20.97 1.48
N VAL A 72 12.03 -22.21 1.93
CA VAL A 72 12.58 -23.40 1.24
C VAL A 72 11.55 -23.91 0.22
N SER A 73 11.92 -23.89 -1.06
CA SER A 73 11.17 -24.50 -2.17
C SER A 73 9.84 -23.85 -2.57
N GLU A 74 9.54 -22.65 -2.11
CA GLU A 74 8.40 -21.86 -2.62
C GLU A 74 8.89 -20.76 -3.57
N LYS A 75 8.19 -20.64 -4.70
CA LYS A 75 8.41 -19.56 -5.66
C LYS A 75 7.09 -18.89 -5.95
N HIS A 76 7.08 -17.57 -5.89
CA HIS A 76 5.95 -16.80 -6.36
C HIS A 76 5.82 -16.92 -7.89
N ASN A 77 4.59 -16.75 -8.37
CA ASN A 77 4.34 -16.53 -9.79
C ASN A 77 4.19 -15.01 -10.00
N SER A 78 5.13 -14.41 -10.72
CA SER A 78 5.17 -12.97 -10.95
C SER A 78 3.94 -12.44 -11.69
N ASP A 79 3.41 -13.19 -12.67
CA ASP A 79 2.19 -12.78 -13.39
C ASP A 79 0.99 -12.74 -12.44
N ARG A 80 0.89 -13.75 -11.56
CA ARG A 80 -0.17 -13.81 -10.56
C ARG A 80 -0.07 -12.67 -9.54
N GLU A 81 1.15 -12.31 -9.14
CA GLU A 81 1.42 -11.18 -8.25
C GLU A 81 0.98 -9.85 -8.90
N LEU A 82 1.37 -9.62 -10.16
CA LEU A 82 1.03 -8.39 -10.89
C LEU A 82 -0.48 -8.27 -11.16
N ILE A 83 -1.14 -9.36 -11.56
CA ILE A 83 -2.60 -9.38 -11.74
C ILE A 83 -3.30 -9.12 -10.41
N GLY A 84 -2.85 -9.77 -9.34
CA GLY A 84 -3.40 -9.57 -7.99
C GLY A 84 -3.26 -8.12 -7.52
N GLN A 85 -2.08 -7.52 -7.68
CA GLN A 85 -1.82 -6.13 -7.34
C GLN A 85 -2.68 -5.16 -8.17
N GLY A 86 -2.76 -5.39 -9.50
CA GLY A 86 -3.57 -4.57 -10.39
C GLY A 86 -5.05 -4.61 -10.02
N LEU A 87 -5.61 -5.80 -9.79
CA LEU A 87 -6.99 -5.97 -9.35
C LEU A 87 -7.24 -5.32 -7.98
N ALA A 88 -6.33 -5.50 -7.03
CA ALA A 88 -6.42 -4.86 -5.72
C ALA A 88 -6.48 -3.34 -5.88
N ASN A 89 -5.57 -2.75 -6.66
CA ASN A 89 -5.52 -1.30 -6.90
C ASN A 89 -6.76 -0.76 -7.62
N ILE A 90 -7.37 -1.52 -8.53
CA ILE A 90 -8.65 -1.16 -9.14
C ILE A 90 -9.75 -1.13 -8.08
N ILE A 91 -9.88 -2.19 -7.28
CA ILE A 91 -10.97 -2.34 -6.29
C ILE A 91 -10.86 -1.31 -5.17
N VAL A 92 -9.68 -1.15 -4.58
CA VAL A 92 -9.47 -0.25 -3.42
C VAL A 92 -9.66 1.22 -3.79
N SER A 93 -9.40 1.61 -5.04
CA SER A 93 -9.62 2.97 -5.53
C SER A 93 -11.07 3.44 -5.38
N PHE A 94 -12.05 2.53 -5.47
CA PHE A 94 -13.46 2.85 -5.21
C PHE A 94 -13.73 3.21 -3.75
N PHE A 95 -12.83 2.94 -2.82
CA PHE A 95 -12.97 3.26 -1.40
C PHE A 95 -12.15 4.50 -0.99
N GLY A 96 -11.65 5.27 -1.97
CA GLY A 96 -10.82 6.45 -1.71
C GLY A 96 -9.41 6.12 -1.22
N SER A 97 -8.93 4.89 -1.46
CA SER A 97 -7.59 4.48 -1.07
C SER A 97 -6.52 5.08 -1.98
N ILE A 98 -5.29 5.11 -1.47
CA ILE A 98 -4.07 5.41 -2.25
C ILE A 98 -3.57 4.09 -2.90
N PRO A 99 -2.96 4.12 -4.10
CA PRO A 99 -2.37 2.94 -4.73
C PRO A 99 -1.45 2.16 -3.77
N ALA A 100 -1.59 0.83 -3.76
CA ALA A 100 -0.85 -0.09 -2.92
C ALA A 100 0.25 -0.84 -3.71
N THR A 101 1.33 -1.18 -3.00
CA THR A 101 2.49 -1.92 -3.49
C THR A 101 2.93 -2.95 -2.46
N GLY A 102 3.81 -3.88 -2.84
CA GLY A 102 4.38 -4.86 -1.91
C GLY A 102 5.25 -4.20 -0.84
N ALA A 103 5.17 -4.71 0.39
CA ALA A 103 5.87 -4.14 1.54
C ALA A 103 7.01 -5.05 2.02
N ILE A 104 8.17 -4.95 1.38
CA ILE A 104 9.35 -5.83 1.59
C ILE A 104 9.65 -6.04 3.08
N ALA A 105 9.68 -4.97 3.88
CA ALA A 105 9.98 -5.07 5.30
C ALA A 105 8.94 -5.90 6.07
N ARG A 106 7.64 -5.71 5.78
CA ARG A 106 6.57 -6.49 6.42
C ARG A 106 6.62 -7.94 5.99
N THR A 107 6.86 -8.18 4.70
CA THR A 107 6.98 -9.53 4.13
C THR A 107 8.15 -10.29 4.77
N ALA A 108 9.34 -9.67 4.86
CA ALA A 108 10.51 -10.29 5.47
C ALA A 108 10.29 -10.61 6.96
N VAL A 109 9.64 -9.71 7.71
CA VAL A 109 9.25 -9.98 9.11
C VAL A 109 8.27 -11.15 9.18
N ASN A 110 7.23 -11.18 8.33
CA ASN A 110 6.24 -12.26 8.30
C ASN A 110 6.87 -13.63 8.06
N VAL A 111 7.75 -13.74 7.05
CA VAL A 111 8.45 -15.00 6.73
C VAL A 111 9.39 -15.41 7.87
N ARG A 112 10.16 -14.47 8.46
CA ARG A 112 11.02 -14.75 9.63
C ARG A 112 10.23 -15.20 10.85
N SER A 113 9.03 -14.67 11.03
CA SER A 113 8.11 -15.06 12.10
C SER A 113 7.44 -16.41 11.84
N GLY A 114 7.74 -17.09 10.71
CA GLY A 114 7.24 -18.41 10.38
C GLY A 114 5.92 -18.41 9.61
N GLY A 115 5.53 -17.27 9.03
CA GLY A 115 4.40 -17.20 8.11
C GLY A 115 4.66 -18.04 6.86
N LYS A 116 3.66 -18.86 6.47
CA LYS A 116 3.72 -19.78 5.33
C LYS A 116 2.50 -19.67 4.40
N THR A 117 1.59 -18.74 4.71
CA THR A 117 0.32 -18.49 4.01
C THR A 117 -0.05 -17.03 4.16
#